data_AF-A0A6I6XSN8-F1
#
_entry.id   AF-A0A6I6XSN8-F1
#
_cell.length_a   1.000
_cell.length_b   1.000
_cell.length_c   1.000
_cell.angle_alpha   90.00
_cell.angle_beta   90.00
_cell.angle_gamma   90.00
#
_symmetry.space_group_name_H-M   'P 1'
#
loop_
_entity.id
_entity.type
_entity.pdbx_description
1 polymer ?
#
loop_
_entity_poly.entity_id
_entity_poly.type
_entity_poly.pdbx_seq_one_letter_code
_entity_poly.pdbx_strand_id
1 'polypeptide(L)'
;MAIKEVLQSWLESIKSLWTSNYASPVEEKRREFDDIRKVNAALLPLLLLGFGAVIAVGWRASAVGPMLLWAMACLAVGATVGFLFGIPRSGASMAGRNGANAPVKQDIRKGAFQPEVETGRPNTNLEEVSDWLTKILVGLSLVHLKEIEERVSLISFKAAASLSSTPSNFDISAATALVIGFPVVGFLGGYLYTRLFLQGAFIRSNNEMFKWHEVVAAELSHVSPVSLSGSDQPSVPTLTDRQAAERILQVAPTDRPNELLAPLQSLASDYEKARHEMPPGDSRTRKMAEIASSMKKLALATAPFLPQLTQSPSPGERLAAVIILQMKFDPVYIEWLANRLFEEPAFAGYQAASALLTRMAVVGDPERQRIKSAVAAAMKKRSDLGLESKEGWNSLVAQIMEA
;
A
#
# COMPACT_ATOMS: atom_id res chain seq x y z
N MET A 1 -32.40 29.52 -32.17
CA MET A 1 -31.45 30.28 -31.32
C MET A 1 -30.86 29.37 -30.23
N ALA A 2 -31.69 28.69 -29.43
CA ALA A 2 -31.27 27.81 -28.32
C ALA A 2 -30.27 26.68 -28.67
N ILE A 3 -30.42 25.99 -29.82
CA ILE A 3 -29.53 24.87 -30.18
C ILE A 3 -28.09 25.34 -30.47
N LYS A 4 -27.93 26.54 -31.01
CA LYS A 4 -26.62 27.10 -31.38
C LYS A 4 -25.83 27.52 -30.14
N GLU A 5 -26.52 28.06 -29.14
CA GLU A 5 -25.93 28.42 -27.83
C GLU A 5 -25.55 27.18 -27.01
N VAL A 6 -26.37 26.13 -27.03
CA VAL A 6 -26.04 24.84 -26.39
C VAL A 6 -24.80 24.22 -27.05
N LEU A 7 -24.67 24.29 -28.38
CA LEU A 7 -23.50 23.78 -29.10
C LEU A 7 -22.23 24.58 -28.82
N GLN A 8 -22.34 25.92 -28.72
CA GLN A 8 -21.21 26.79 -28.39
C GLN A 8 -20.75 26.61 -26.95
N SER A 9 -21.68 26.51 -26.00
CA SER A 9 -21.37 26.17 -24.61
C SER A 9 -20.66 24.82 -24.49
N TRP A 10 -21.06 23.85 -25.30
CA TRP A 10 -20.40 22.55 -25.41
C TRP A 10 -18.97 22.66 -25.95
N LEU A 11 -18.75 23.43 -27.01
CA LEU A 11 -17.44 23.61 -27.64
C LEU A 11 -16.44 24.37 -26.75
N GLU A 12 -16.89 25.40 -26.03
CA GLU A 12 -16.09 26.16 -25.07
C GLU A 12 -15.68 25.28 -23.88
N SER A 13 -16.61 24.46 -23.36
CA SER A 13 -16.33 23.53 -22.27
C SER A 13 -15.38 22.39 -22.66
N ILE A 14 -15.28 22.05 -23.95
CA ILE A 14 -14.30 21.07 -24.46
C ILE A 14 -12.91 21.70 -24.59
N LYS A 15 -12.82 22.96 -25.04
CA LYS A 15 -11.55 23.68 -25.20
C LYS A 15 -10.84 23.94 -23.88
N SER A 16 -11.59 24.26 -22.81
CA SER A 16 -11.01 24.49 -21.49
C SER A 16 -10.41 23.24 -20.83
N LEU A 17 -10.71 22.04 -21.33
CA LEU A 17 -10.20 20.77 -20.80
C LEU A 17 -8.78 20.42 -21.28
N TRP A 18 -8.24 21.13 -22.29
CA TRP A 18 -6.99 20.78 -22.98
C TRP A 18 -5.78 21.66 -22.63
N THR A 19 -5.93 22.71 -21.83
CA THR A 19 -4.82 23.61 -21.45
C THR A 19 -4.39 23.40 -19.99
N SER A 20 -3.34 22.61 -19.75
CA SER A 20 -2.59 22.71 -18.49
C SER A 20 -1.12 22.38 -18.68
N ASN A 21 -0.27 23.32 -18.26
CA ASN A 21 1.18 23.27 -18.23
C ASN A 21 1.73 22.29 -17.16
N TYR A 22 3.03 21.98 -17.29
CA TYR A 22 3.85 21.08 -16.44
C TYR A 22 3.98 21.52 -14.97
N ALA A 23 3.86 20.59 -13.99
CA ALA A 23 4.61 20.59 -12.69
C ALA A 23 4.21 19.47 -11.68
N SER A 24 5.11 19.24 -10.71
CA SER A 24 5.13 18.69 -9.33
C SER A 24 4.28 17.48 -8.82
N PRO A 25 4.75 16.73 -7.78
CA PRO A 25 4.11 15.49 -7.27
C PRO A 25 2.73 15.66 -6.62
N VAL A 26 2.41 16.85 -6.09
CA VAL A 26 1.07 17.15 -5.53
C VAL A 26 0.04 17.32 -6.66
N GLU A 27 0.48 17.73 -7.85
CA GLU A 27 -0.39 17.84 -9.02
C GLU A 27 -0.77 16.48 -9.61
N GLU A 28 0.03 15.43 -9.41
CA GLU A 28 -0.26 14.10 -9.98
C GLU A 28 -1.56 13.52 -9.43
N LYS A 29 -1.77 13.60 -8.11
CA LYS A 29 -3.03 13.18 -7.47
C LYS A 29 -4.21 14.07 -7.90
N ARG A 30 -3.97 15.37 -8.19
CA ARG A 30 -4.97 16.32 -8.68
C ARG A 30 -5.37 16.06 -10.14
N ARG A 31 -4.39 15.74 -10.99
CA ARG A 31 -4.56 15.41 -12.42
C ARG A 31 -5.40 14.15 -12.62
N GLU A 32 -5.25 13.13 -11.77
CA GLU A 32 -6.03 11.90 -11.91
C GLU A 32 -7.52 12.09 -11.58
N PHE A 33 -7.83 12.86 -10.52
CA PHE A 33 -9.21 13.28 -10.27
C PHE A 33 -9.75 14.15 -11.41
N ASP A 34 -8.89 14.98 -12.02
CA ASP A 34 -9.26 15.78 -13.19
C ASP A 34 -9.48 14.92 -14.44
N ASP A 35 -8.76 13.82 -14.62
CA ASP A 35 -8.94 12.91 -15.77
C ASP A 35 -10.20 12.06 -15.64
N ILE A 36 -10.55 11.59 -14.43
CA ILE A 36 -11.85 10.93 -14.20
C ILE A 36 -12.99 11.93 -14.42
N ARG A 37 -12.83 13.18 -13.96
CA ARG A 37 -13.81 14.24 -14.22
C ARG A 37 -13.97 14.53 -15.71
N LYS A 38 -12.89 14.53 -16.49
CA LYS A 38 -12.94 14.66 -17.96
C LYS A 38 -13.69 13.50 -18.61
N VAL A 39 -13.39 12.27 -18.20
CA VAL A 39 -14.09 11.08 -18.70
C VAL A 39 -15.58 11.15 -18.38
N ASN A 40 -15.93 11.54 -17.15
CA ASN A 40 -17.33 11.71 -16.72
C ASN A 40 -18.02 12.82 -17.51
N ALA A 41 -17.34 13.95 -17.73
CA ALA A 41 -17.87 15.08 -18.50
C ALA A 41 -18.13 14.71 -19.96
N ALA A 42 -17.37 13.77 -20.54
CA ALA A 42 -17.59 13.29 -21.89
C ALA A 42 -18.68 12.19 -21.97
N LEU A 43 -18.68 11.23 -21.03
CA LEU A 43 -19.58 10.06 -21.10
C LEU A 43 -20.98 10.32 -20.54
N LEU A 44 -21.12 11.11 -19.47
CA LEU A 44 -22.42 11.33 -18.84
C LEU A 44 -23.43 12.01 -19.79
N PRO A 45 -23.09 13.06 -20.55
CA PRO A 45 -24.06 13.66 -21.45
C PRO A 45 -24.49 12.73 -22.58
N LEU A 46 -23.56 11.90 -23.09
CA LEU A 46 -23.86 10.90 -24.11
C LEU A 46 -24.83 9.83 -23.58
N LEU A 47 -24.61 9.35 -22.36
CA LEU A 47 -25.52 8.42 -21.69
C LEU A 47 -26.88 9.05 -21.41
N LEU A 48 -26.93 10.29 -20.91
CA LEU A 48 -28.18 11.00 -20.65
C LEU A 48 -28.99 11.21 -21.94
N LEU A 49 -28.34 11.58 -23.03
CA LEU A 49 -28.99 11.71 -24.33
C LEU A 49 -29.48 10.35 -24.85
N GLY A 50 -28.66 9.30 -24.74
CA GLY A 50 -29.02 7.94 -25.13
C GLY A 50 -30.22 7.40 -24.35
N PHE A 51 -30.17 7.43 -23.01
CA PHE A 51 -31.28 7.00 -22.17
C PHE A 51 -32.52 7.88 -22.34
N GLY A 52 -32.35 9.19 -22.54
CA GLY A 52 -33.44 10.10 -22.86
C GLY A 52 -34.15 9.72 -24.16
N ALA A 53 -33.41 9.35 -25.20
CA ALA A 53 -33.96 8.87 -26.46
C ALA A 53 -34.69 7.52 -26.28
N VAL A 54 -34.11 6.59 -25.51
CA VAL A 54 -34.75 5.29 -25.18
C VAL A 54 -36.07 5.48 -24.45
N ILE A 55 -36.12 6.38 -23.46
CA ILE A 55 -37.34 6.71 -22.71
C ILE A 55 -38.37 7.35 -23.65
N ALA A 56 -37.97 8.30 -24.51
CA ALA A 56 -38.88 8.97 -25.43
C ALA A 56 -39.52 7.98 -26.43
N VAL A 57 -38.72 7.05 -27.00
CA VAL A 57 -39.23 6.01 -27.91
C VAL A 57 -40.11 5.01 -27.16
N GLY A 58 -39.67 4.54 -26.00
CA GLY A 58 -40.44 3.61 -25.17
C GLY A 58 -41.75 4.20 -24.67
N TRP A 59 -41.81 5.51 -24.38
CA TRP A 59 -43.02 6.18 -23.90
C TRP A 59 -44.11 6.19 -24.96
N ARG A 60 -43.75 6.43 -26.23
CA ARG A 60 -44.69 6.40 -27.36
C ARG A 60 -45.35 5.03 -27.53
N ALA A 61 -44.65 3.98 -27.16
CA ALA A 61 -45.06 2.59 -27.31
C ALA A 61 -45.57 1.94 -26.00
N SER A 62 -45.63 2.68 -24.88
CA SER A 62 -45.87 2.11 -23.53
C SER A 62 -44.90 0.97 -23.15
N ALA A 63 -43.68 1.02 -23.69
CA ALA A 63 -42.65 -0.02 -23.61
C ALA A 63 -41.33 0.48 -23.00
N VAL A 64 -41.39 1.51 -22.13
CA VAL A 64 -40.20 2.11 -21.48
C VAL A 64 -39.38 1.06 -20.71
N GLY A 65 -40.05 0.20 -19.94
CA GLY A 65 -39.38 -0.83 -19.12
C GLY A 65 -38.53 -1.79 -19.95
N PRO A 66 -39.10 -2.51 -20.93
CA PRO A 66 -38.35 -3.40 -21.82
C PRO A 66 -37.20 -2.70 -22.55
N MET A 67 -37.41 -1.48 -23.04
CA MET A 67 -36.38 -0.74 -23.78
C MET A 67 -35.22 -0.30 -22.88
N LEU A 68 -35.48 0.08 -21.63
CA LEU A 68 -34.43 0.35 -20.65
C LEU A 68 -33.63 -0.90 -20.29
N LEU A 69 -34.29 -2.05 -20.14
CA LEU A 69 -33.61 -3.32 -19.87
C LEU A 69 -32.68 -3.72 -21.03
N TRP A 70 -33.13 -3.56 -22.28
CA TRP A 70 -32.29 -3.76 -23.46
C TRP A 70 -31.07 -2.82 -23.47
N ALA A 71 -31.29 -1.53 -23.22
CA ALA A 71 -30.21 -0.54 -23.17
C ALA A 71 -29.17 -0.89 -22.09
N MET A 72 -29.61 -1.25 -20.89
CA MET A 72 -28.73 -1.66 -19.79
C MET A 72 -27.97 -2.95 -20.08
N ALA A 73 -28.63 -3.96 -20.68
CA ALA A 73 -27.99 -5.21 -21.06
C ALA A 73 -26.89 -4.98 -22.10
N CYS A 74 -27.19 -4.21 -23.15
CA CYS A 74 -26.24 -3.83 -24.18
C CYS A 74 -25.07 -3.01 -23.62
N LEU A 75 -25.34 -2.05 -22.74
CA LEU A 75 -24.32 -1.24 -22.06
C LEU A 75 -23.40 -2.11 -21.20
N ALA A 76 -23.98 -3.04 -20.42
CA ALA A 76 -23.23 -3.94 -19.55
C ALA A 76 -22.30 -4.87 -20.35
N VAL A 77 -22.80 -5.47 -21.43
CA VAL A 77 -21.98 -6.31 -22.33
C VAL A 77 -20.80 -5.50 -22.89
N GLY A 78 -21.08 -4.30 -23.39
CA GLY A 78 -20.05 -3.37 -23.84
C GLY A 78 -19.01 -3.10 -22.75
N ALA A 79 -19.47 -2.72 -21.56
CA ALA A 79 -18.60 -2.38 -20.43
C ALA A 79 -17.74 -3.56 -19.96
N THR A 80 -18.26 -4.79 -19.95
CA THR A 80 -17.47 -5.99 -19.64
C THR A 80 -16.38 -6.23 -20.66
N VAL A 81 -16.69 -6.09 -21.96
CA VAL A 81 -15.67 -6.20 -23.02
C VAL A 81 -14.64 -5.07 -22.89
N GLY A 82 -15.10 -3.83 -22.71
CA GLY A 82 -14.24 -2.66 -22.50
C GLY A 82 -13.31 -2.84 -21.30
N PHE A 83 -13.83 -3.38 -20.20
CA PHE A 83 -13.05 -3.71 -19.01
C PHE A 83 -11.91 -4.69 -19.34
N LEU A 84 -12.18 -5.78 -20.06
CA LEU A 84 -11.16 -6.74 -20.46
C LEU A 84 -10.05 -6.07 -21.27
N PHE A 85 -10.42 -5.29 -22.30
CA PHE A 85 -9.46 -4.57 -23.14
C PHE A 85 -8.72 -3.45 -22.40
N GLY A 86 -9.29 -2.93 -21.31
CA GLY A 86 -8.72 -1.87 -20.50
C GLY A 86 -7.69 -2.36 -19.46
N ILE A 87 -7.58 -3.67 -19.22
CA ILE A 87 -6.60 -4.23 -18.27
C ILE A 87 -5.17 -3.93 -18.77
N PRO A 88 -4.33 -3.26 -17.96
CA PRO A 88 -2.98 -2.89 -18.37
C PRO A 88 -2.09 -4.12 -18.55
N ARG A 89 -1.30 -4.15 -19.64
CA ARG A 89 -0.30 -5.20 -19.89
C ARG A 89 1.07 -4.75 -19.38
N SER A 90 1.70 -5.61 -18.59
CA SER A 90 3.00 -5.41 -17.91
C SER A 90 4.15 -5.00 -18.84
N GLY A 91 4.10 -5.35 -20.13
CA GLY A 91 5.12 -4.98 -21.11
C GLY A 91 5.11 -3.52 -21.61
N ALA A 92 4.01 -2.78 -21.44
CA ALA A 92 3.89 -1.42 -21.99
C ALA A 92 4.52 -0.33 -21.10
N SER A 93 4.62 -0.57 -19.78
CA SER A 93 5.16 0.41 -18.81
C SER A 93 6.69 0.49 -18.79
N MET A 94 7.39 -0.46 -19.42
CA MET A 94 8.87 -0.47 -19.55
C MET A 94 9.37 0.17 -20.85
N ALA A 95 8.50 0.43 -21.84
CA ALA A 95 8.91 0.96 -23.14
C ALA A 95 9.16 2.49 -23.15
N GLY A 96 8.76 3.21 -22.10
CA GLY A 96 8.89 4.67 -22.02
C GLY A 96 10.19 5.20 -21.40
N ARG A 97 11.11 4.33 -20.97
CA ARG A 97 12.32 4.74 -20.23
C ARG A 97 13.65 4.25 -20.79
N ASN A 98 13.63 3.56 -21.94
CA ASN A 98 14.85 3.11 -22.62
C ASN A 98 15.11 3.95 -23.87
N GLY A 99 15.66 5.14 -23.64
CA GLY A 99 16.25 6.00 -24.65
C GLY A 99 17.64 6.45 -24.24
N ALA A 100 18.55 5.51 -23.94
CA ALA A 100 20.00 5.72 -24.01
C ALA A 100 20.73 4.38 -23.87
N ASN A 101 21.35 3.92 -24.97
CA ASN A 101 22.29 2.82 -25.00
C ASN A 101 23.53 3.12 -24.14
N ALA A 102 23.84 2.29 -23.16
CA ALA A 102 25.19 2.12 -22.64
C ALA A 102 25.39 0.65 -22.19
N PRO A 103 26.38 -0.09 -22.72
CA PRO A 103 26.66 -1.44 -22.28
C PRO A 103 27.45 -1.37 -20.97
N VAL A 104 26.83 -1.75 -19.85
CA VAL A 104 27.54 -1.89 -18.57
C VAL A 104 28.15 -3.28 -18.50
N LYS A 105 29.49 -3.32 -18.54
CA LYS A 105 30.31 -4.49 -18.22
C LYS A 105 29.98 -4.97 -16.81
N GLN A 106 29.75 -6.27 -16.72
CA GLN A 106 29.57 -7.03 -15.50
C GLN A 106 30.91 -7.08 -14.75
N ASP A 107 30.99 -6.41 -13.60
CA ASP A 107 32.12 -6.55 -12.68
C ASP A 107 31.63 -6.96 -11.28
N ILE A 108 32.28 -7.99 -10.77
CA ILE A 108 31.94 -8.72 -9.56
C ILE A 108 32.38 -7.91 -8.33
N ARG A 109 31.44 -7.54 -7.44
CA ARG A 109 31.74 -7.24 -6.03
C ARG A 109 30.76 -7.95 -5.10
N LYS A 110 31.32 -8.87 -4.31
CA LYS A 110 30.68 -9.57 -3.18
C LYS A 110 30.37 -8.57 -2.06
N GLY A 111 29.21 -8.73 -1.43
CA GLY A 111 28.92 -8.19 -0.09
C GLY A 111 28.21 -6.84 -0.07
N ALA A 112 26.97 -6.78 -0.53
CA ALA A 112 26.00 -5.79 -0.08
C ALA A 112 24.59 -6.37 -0.24
N PHE A 113 23.76 -6.12 0.77
CA PHE A 113 22.35 -6.49 0.87
C PHE A 113 21.60 -6.15 -0.42
N GLN A 114 21.29 -7.15 -1.25
CA GLN A 114 20.27 -7.05 -2.28
C GLN A 114 19.09 -7.87 -1.78
N PRO A 115 18.07 -7.26 -1.17
CA PRO A 115 16.79 -7.92 -1.09
C PRO A 115 16.29 -7.94 -2.53
N GLU A 116 16.32 -9.10 -3.17
CA GLU A 116 15.54 -9.36 -4.38
C GLU A 116 14.08 -9.35 -3.95
N VAL A 117 13.56 -8.13 -3.75
CA VAL A 117 12.14 -7.88 -3.57
C VAL A 117 11.55 -8.24 -4.92
N GLU A 118 10.89 -9.41 -4.98
CA GLU A 118 9.92 -9.72 -6.02
C GLU A 118 8.92 -8.55 -6.04
N THR A 119 9.26 -7.53 -6.83
CA THR A 119 8.47 -6.31 -7.02
C THR A 119 7.03 -6.74 -7.19
N GLY A 120 6.15 -6.22 -6.31
CA GLY A 120 4.74 -6.57 -6.22
C GLY A 120 4.06 -6.52 -7.59
N ARG A 121 4.14 -7.64 -8.31
CA ARG A 121 3.54 -7.80 -9.61
C ARG A 121 2.03 -7.80 -9.36
N PRO A 122 1.25 -6.96 -10.07
CA PRO A 122 -0.19 -7.11 -10.07
C PRO A 122 -0.54 -8.55 -10.45
N ASN A 123 -1.67 -9.07 -9.97
CA ASN A 123 -2.17 -10.42 -10.31
C ASN A 123 -2.07 -10.68 -11.83
N THR A 124 -1.02 -11.39 -12.27
CA THR A 124 -0.80 -11.74 -13.68
C THR A 124 -1.92 -12.61 -14.20
N ASN A 125 -2.61 -13.33 -13.32
CA ASN A 125 -3.77 -14.15 -13.65
C ASN A 125 -4.84 -13.38 -14.45
N LEU A 126 -5.19 -12.14 -14.07
CA LEU A 126 -6.22 -11.37 -14.81
C LEU A 126 -5.67 -10.78 -16.11
N GLU A 127 -4.39 -10.41 -16.12
CA GLU A 127 -3.70 -9.92 -17.31
C GLU A 127 -3.59 -11.02 -18.37
N GLU A 128 -3.10 -12.19 -17.98
CA GLU A 128 -3.00 -13.39 -18.82
C GLU A 128 -4.38 -13.80 -19.32
N VAL A 129 -5.37 -13.84 -18.42
CA VAL A 129 -6.74 -14.22 -18.79
C VAL A 129 -7.33 -13.26 -19.82
N SER A 130 -7.16 -11.97 -19.62
CA SER A 130 -7.62 -10.98 -20.57
C SER A 130 -6.87 -11.03 -21.90
N ASP A 131 -5.56 -11.27 -21.91
CA ASP A 131 -4.78 -11.31 -23.15
C ASP A 131 -5.19 -12.48 -24.05
N TRP A 132 -5.32 -13.69 -23.50
CA TRP A 132 -5.79 -14.82 -24.31
C TRP A 132 -7.25 -14.63 -24.75
N LEU A 133 -8.11 -14.13 -23.86
CA LEU A 133 -9.53 -13.94 -24.15
C LEU A 133 -9.74 -12.85 -25.22
N THR A 134 -9.03 -11.74 -25.15
CA THR A 134 -9.13 -10.66 -26.15
C THR A 134 -8.62 -11.12 -27.53
N LYS A 135 -7.55 -11.93 -27.58
CA LYS A 135 -7.08 -12.56 -28.84
C LYS A 135 -8.13 -13.50 -29.44
N ILE A 136 -8.74 -14.36 -28.63
CA ILE A 136 -9.82 -15.26 -29.07
C ILE A 136 -11.03 -14.45 -29.55
N LEU A 137 -11.45 -13.44 -28.80
CA LEU A 137 -12.61 -12.61 -29.13
C LEU A 137 -12.40 -11.89 -30.46
N VAL A 138 -11.26 -11.23 -30.67
CA VAL A 138 -10.94 -10.57 -31.94
C VAL A 138 -10.82 -11.58 -33.08
N GLY A 139 -10.15 -12.71 -32.85
CA GLY A 139 -9.99 -13.77 -33.86
C GLY A 139 -11.31 -14.38 -34.30
N LEU A 140 -12.17 -14.78 -33.36
CA LEU A 140 -13.49 -15.34 -33.67
C LEU A 140 -14.41 -14.30 -34.33
N SER A 141 -14.34 -13.04 -33.90
CA SER A 141 -15.15 -11.96 -34.50
C SER A 141 -14.78 -11.69 -35.95
N LEU A 142 -13.49 -11.76 -36.29
CA LEU A 142 -13.01 -11.62 -37.68
C LEU A 142 -13.48 -12.77 -38.57
N VAL A 143 -13.42 -14.00 -38.06
CA VAL A 143 -13.82 -15.20 -38.82
C VAL A 143 -15.34 -15.26 -39.03
N HIS A 144 -16.14 -14.86 -38.04
CA HIS A 144 -17.60 -14.97 -38.07
C HIS A 144 -18.31 -13.63 -38.37
N LEU A 145 -17.62 -12.68 -39.02
CA LEU A 145 -18.14 -11.32 -39.21
C LEU A 145 -19.52 -11.29 -39.89
N LYS A 146 -19.72 -12.15 -40.90
CA LYS A 146 -21.00 -12.26 -41.60
C LYS A 146 -22.13 -12.80 -40.71
N GLU A 147 -21.84 -13.80 -39.89
CA GLU A 147 -22.83 -14.34 -38.95
C GLU A 147 -23.20 -13.33 -37.85
N ILE A 148 -22.25 -12.47 -37.48
CA ILE A 148 -22.49 -11.39 -36.52
C ILE A 148 -23.50 -10.39 -37.10
N GLU A 149 -23.39 -10.01 -38.37
CA GLU A 149 -24.36 -9.11 -39.04
C GLU A 149 -25.79 -9.66 -38.97
N GLU A 150 -25.97 -10.94 -39.33
CA GLU A 150 -27.28 -11.61 -39.29
C GLU A 150 -27.84 -11.69 -37.86
N ARG A 151 -26.98 -12.01 -36.88
CA ARG A 151 -27.36 -12.09 -35.46
C ARG A 151 -27.72 -10.72 -34.88
N VAL A 152 -26.99 -9.65 -35.22
CA VAL A 152 -27.30 -8.28 -34.80
C VAL A 152 -28.65 -7.85 -35.36
N SER A 153 -28.94 -8.17 -36.61
CA SER A 153 -30.23 -7.90 -37.24
C SER A 153 -31.37 -8.62 -36.51
N LEU A 154 -31.19 -9.90 -36.16
CA LEU A 154 -32.16 -10.68 -35.39
C LEU A 154 -32.38 -10.13 -33.99
N ILE A 155 -31.31 -9.76 -33.28
CA ILE A 155 -31.39 -9.17 -31.93
C ILE A 155 -32.11 -7.82 -31.98
N SER A 156 -31.80 -6.98 -32.98
CA SER A 156 -32.45 -5.69 -33.20
C SER A 156 -33.94 -5.85 -33.48
N PHE A 157 -34.32 -6.87 -34.27
CA PHE A 157 -35.74 -7.20 -34.49
C PHE A 157 -36.45 -7.63 -33.19
N LYS A 158 -35.81 -8.46 -32.37
CA LYS A 158 -36.35 -8.87 -31.06
C LYS A 158 -36.50 -7.70 -30.09
N ALA A 159 -35.55 -6.76 -30.09
CA ALA A 159 -35.64 -5.54 -29.32
C ALA A 159 -36.79 -4.64 -29.84
N ALA A 160 -36.95 -4.51 -31.17
CA ALA A 160 -38.05 -3.77 -31.78
C ALA A 160 -39.43 -4.38 -31.49
N ALA A 161 -39.52 -5.71 -31.37
CA ALA A 161 -40.75 -6.40 -30.97
C ALA A 161 -41.24 -6.05 -29.55
N SER A 162 -40.39 -5.41 -28.73
CA SER A 162 -40.82 -4.86 -27.44
C SER A 162 -41.62 -3.56 -27.57
N LEU A 163 -41.50 -2.85 -28.71
CA LEU A 163 -42.23 -1.61 -29.00
C LEU A 163 -43.60 -1.88 -29.62
N SER A 164 -43.70 -2.86 -30.52
CA SER A 164 -44.97 -3.20 -31.17
C SER A 164 -44.98 -4.65 -31.66
N SER A 165 -46.18 -5.25 -31.75
CA SER A 165 -46.39 -6.63 -32.23
C SER A 165 -46.06 -6.81 -33.71
N THR A 166 -46.13 -5.73 -34.50
CA THR A 166 -45.67 -5.65 -35.89
C THR A 166 -44.73 -4.45 -36.05
N PRO A 167 -43.41 -4.63 -35.81
CA PRO A 167 -42.44 -3.54 -35.81
C PRO A 167 -42.41 -2.76 -37.13
N SER A 168 -42.52 -1.44 -37.04
CA SER A 168 -42.32 -0.55 -38.19
C SER A 168 -40.84 -0.41 -38.53
N ASN A 169 -40.53 0.11 -39.74
CA ASN A 169 -39.14 0.42 -40.13
C ASN A 169 -38.46 1.39 -39.15
N PHE A 170 -39.24 2.30 -38.54
CA PHE A 170 -38.74 3.21 -37.51
C PHE A 170 -38.35 2.46 -36.23
N ASP A 171 -39.20 1.54 -35.76
CA ASP A 171 -38.96 0.75 -34.55
C ASP A 171 -37.72 -0.13 -34.69
N ILE A 172 -37.56 -0.76 -35.85
CA ILE A 172 -36.39 -1.59 -36.18
C ILE A 172 -35.13 -0.73 -36.20
N SER A 173 -35.17 0.46 -36.81
CA SER A 173 -34.03 1.38 -36.86
C SER A 173 -33.63 1.88 -35.46
N ALA A 174 -34.59 2.27 -34.63
CA ALA A 174 -34.36 2.71 -33.27
C ALA A 174 -33.78 1.59 -32.38
N ALA A 175 -34.32 0.38 -32.49
CA ALA A 175 -33.81 -0.79 -31.78
C ALA A 175 -32.39 -1.17 -32.23
N THR A 176 -32.09 -1.04 -33.53
CA THR A 176 -30.74 -1.28 -34.08
C THR A 176 -29.75 -0.25 -33.53
N ALA A 177 -30.13 1.03 -33.49
CA ALA A 177 -29.30 2.08 -32.91
C ALA A 177 -29.02 1.85 -31.42
N LEU A 178 -29.99 1.32 -30.66
CA LEU A 178 -29.80 0.91 -29.27
C LEU A 178 -28.81 -0.26 -29.15
N VAL A 179 -29.04 -1.33 -29.92
CA VAL A 179 -28.26 -2.58 -29.88
C VAL A 179 -26.81 -2.36 -30.28
N ILE A 180 -26.52 -1.39 -31.15
CA ILE A 180 -25.15 -1.04 -31.55
C ILE A 180 -24.57 0.08 -30.68
N GLY A 181 -25.36 1.09 -30.36
CA GLY A 181 -24.89 2.30 -29.67
C GLY A 181 -24.51 2.05 -28.22
N PHE A 182 -25.35 1.37 -27.44
CA PHE A 182 -25.09 1.15 -26.02
C PHE A 182 -23.87 0.25 -25.75
N PRO A 183 -23.59 -0.83 -26.51
CA PRO A 183 -22.37 -1.59 -26.31
C PRO A 183 -21.12 -0.80 -26.67
N VAL A 184 -21.16 0.09 -27.67
CA VAL A 184 -20.02 0.95 -28.01
C VAL A 184 -19.73 1.94 -26.88
N VAL A 185 -20.76 2.61 -26.34
CA VAL A 185 -20.60 3.52 -25.20
C VAL A 185 -20.16 2.77 -23.94
N GLY A 186 -20.73 1.59 -23.71
CA GLY A 186 -20.35 0.70 -22.62
C GLY A 186 -18.89 0.29 -22.73
N PHE A 187 -18.45 -0.14 -23.91
CA PHE A 187 -17.06 -0.50 -24.20
C PHE A 187 -16.13 0.67 -23.93
N LEU A 188 -16.42 1.85 -24.46
CA LEU A 188 -15.61 3.04 -24.23
C LEU A 188 -15.54 3.38 -22.73
N GLY A 189 -16.66 3.32 -22.02
CA GLY A 189 -16.73 3.53 -20.58
C GLY A 189 -15.88 2.52 -19.81
N GLY A 190 -16.17 1.23 -19.96
CA GLY A 190 -15.43 0.16 -19.30
C GLY A 190 -13.93 0.23 -19.60
N TYR A 191 -13.55 0.50 -20.84
CA TYR A 191 -12.16 0.67 -21.24
C TYR A 191 -11.46 1.84 -20.57
N LEU A 192 -12.06 3.04 -20.63
CA LEU A 192 -11.45 4.25 -20.07
C LEU A 192 -11.39 4.18 -18.54
N TYR A 193 -12.45 3.70 -17.88
CA TYR A 193 -12.43 3.55 -16.43
C TYR A 193 -11.40 2.52 -15.98
N THR A 194 -11.34 1.34 -16.60
CA THR A 194 -10.31 0.35 -16.25
C THR A 194 -8.92 0.89 -16.51
N ARG A 195 -8.69 1.52 -17.66
CA ARG A 195 -7.36 2.02 -18.02
C ARG A 195 -6.92 3.20 -17.16
N LEU A 196 -7.82 4.09 -16.74
CA LEU A 196 -7.46 5.26 -15.95
C LEU A 196 -7.40 4.94 -14.45
N PHE A 197 -8.40 4.22 -13.93
CA PHE A 197 -8.53 3.94 -12.51
C PHE A 197 -7.65 2.77 -12.05
N LEU A 198 -7.71 1.63 -12.77
CA LEU A 198 -6.99 0.43 -12.35
C LEU A 198 -5.49 0.59 -12.53
N GLN A 199 -5.06 1.20 -13.64
CA GLN A 199 -3.65 1.52 -13.89
C GLN A 199 -3.12 2.55 -12.88
N GLY A 200 -3.87 3.62 -12.59
CA GLY A 200 -3.51 4.60 -11.57
C GLY A 200 -3.39 3.99 -10.18
N ALA A 201 -4.33 3.12 -9.79
CA ALA A 201 -4.30 2.41 -8.52
C ALA A 201 -3.05 1.53 -8.35
N PHE A 202 -2.66 0.78 -9.39
CA PHE A 202 -1.46 -0.06 -9.33
C PHE A 202 -0.17 0.77 -9.23
N ILE A 203 -0.06 1.85 -10.00
CA ILE A 203 1.14 2.71 -9.95
C ILE A 203 1.29 3.35 -8.57
N ARG A 204 0.21 3.84 -7.95
CA ARG A 204 0.26 4.41 -6.59
C ARG A 204 0.73 3.39 -5.57
N SER A 205 0.10 2.22 -5.55
CA SER A 205 0.45 1.14 -4.63
C SER A 205 1.92 0.74 -4.77
N ASN A 206 2.42 0.67 -6.01
CA ASN A 206 3.80 0.26 -6.26
C ASN A 206 4.79 1.38 -5.86
N ASN A 207 4.47 2.63 -6.19
CA ASN A 207 5.31 3.79 -5.84
C ASN A 207 5.40 4.00 -4.33
N GLU A 208 4.31 3.80 -3.58
CA GLU A 208 4.32 3.84 -2.12
C GLU A 208 5.25 2.75 -1.57
N MET A 209 5.19 1.55 -2.13
CA MET A 209 6.06 0.44 -1.73
C MET A 209 7.53 0.67 -2.07
N PHE A 210 7.82 1.23 -3.26
CA PHE A 210 9.18 1.62 -3.63
C PHE A 210 9.74 2.67 -2.68
N LYS A 211 8.96 3.71 -2.37
CA LYS A 211 9.36 4.76 -1.41
C LYS A 211 9.63 4.20 -0.03
N TRP A 212 8.79 3.27 0.45
CA TRP A 212 9.01 2.56 1.71
C TRP A 212 10.37 1.86 1.73
N HIS A 213 10.63 1.00 0.73
CA HIS A 213 11.88 0.24 0.65
C HIS A 213 13.10 1.15 0.48
N GLU A 214 13.00 2.20 -0.35
CA GLU A 214 14.07 3.17 -0.58
C GLU A 214 14.45 3.91 0.70
N VAL A 215 13.47 4.46 1.42
CA VAL A 215 13.71 5.20 2.67
C VAL A 215 14.23 4.27 3.75
N VAL A 216 13.63 3.09 3.93
CA VAL A 216 14.10 2.11 4.92
C VAL A 216 15.52 1.67 4.61
N ALA A 217 15.85 1.34 3.36
CA ALA A 217 17.20 0.94 2.98
C ALA A 217 18.21 2.07 3.18
N ALA A 218 17.87 3.31 2.80
CA ALA A 218 18.71 4.48 3.00
C ALA A 218 18.98 4.71 4.50
N GLU A 219 17.95 4.74 5.33
CA GLU A 219 18.09 4.95 6.77
C GLU A 219 18.85 3.81 7.46
N LEU A 220 18.60 2.56 7.09
CA LEU A 220 19.30 1.41 7.69
C LEU A 220 20.75 1.29 7.22
N SER A 221 21.10 1.81 6.04
CA SER A 221 22.49 1.83 5.55
C SER A 221 23.39 2.81 6.32
N HIS A 222 22.81 3.86 6.91
CA HIS A 222 23.54 4.80 7.75
C HIS A 222 23.85 4.18 9.11
N VAL A 223 25.03 3.61 9.28
CA VAL A 223 25.46 3.11 10.60
C VAL A 223 25.74 4.29 11.53
N SER A 224 24.86 4.50 12.52
CA SER A 224 25.14 5.43 13.61
C SER A 224 26.35 4.91 14.38
N PRO A 225 27.39 5.73 14.65
CA PRO A 225 28.52 5.28 15.45
C PRO A 225 28.01 4.85 16.84
N VAL A 226 28.06 3.55 17.10
CA VAL A 226 27.68 2.98 18.39
C VAL A 226 28.84 3.21 19.34
N SER A 227 28.74 4.26 20.15
CA SER A 227 29.55 4.35 21.36
C SER A 227 29.05 3.28 22.32
N LEU A 228 29.91 2.33 22.68
CA LEU A 228 29.71 1.53 23.89
C LEU A 228 29.89 2.49 25.07
N SER A 229 28.87 3.30 25.37
CA SER A 229 28.82 4.01 26.64
C SER A 229 28.99 2.97 27.74
N GLY A 230 29.81 3.28 28.75
CA GLY A 230 30.01 2.39 29.90
C GLY A 230 28.67 1.92 30.45
N SER A 231 28.67 0.74 31.07
CA SER A 231 27.45 0.07 31.53
C SER A 231 26.59 0.89 32.52
N ASP A 232 27.13 2.01 33.01
CA ASP A 232 26.51 2.94 33.94
C ASP A 232 25.54 3.97 33.32
N GLN A 233 25.54 4.16 31.99
CA GLN A 233 24.63 5.11 31.34
C GLN A 233 23.47 4.39 30.63
N PRO A 234 22.24 4.94 30.65
CA PRO A 234 21.12 4.37 29.93
C PRO A 234 21.31 4.52 28.40
N SER A 235 20.95 3.48 27.65
CA SER A 235 20.80 3.55 26.20
C SER A 235 19.55 4.36 25.85
N VAL A 236 19.76 5.55 25.26
CA VAL A 236 18.68 6.45 24.83
C VAL A 236 18.68 6.57 23.31
N PRO A 237 17.50 6.67 22.64
CA PRO A 237 17.44 7.04 21.24
C PRO A 237 18.00 8.44 21.00
N THR A 238 18.91 8.56 20.03
CA THR A 238 19.50 9.85 19.65
C THR A 238 18.50 10.70 18.85
N LEU A 239 18.77 12.00 18.69
CA LEU A 239 17.96 12.87 17.82
C LEU A 239 17.97 12.36 16.36
N THR A 240 19.10 11.83 15.91
CA THR A 240 19.22 11.21 14.58
C THR A 240 18.36 9.96 14.45
N ASP A 241 18.28 9.12 15.49
CA ASP A 241 17.40 7.94 15.49
C ASP A 241 15.92 8.35 15.42
N ARG A 242 15.53 9.39 16.17
CA ARG A 242 14.16 9.94 16.14
C ARG A 242 13.78 10.47 14.77
N GLN A 243 14.65 11.29 14.18
CA GLN A 243 14.41 11.84 12.84
C GLN A 243 14.32 10.75 11.76
N ALA A 244 15.16 9.72 11.84
CA ALA A 244 15.07 8.56 10.96
C ALA A 244 13.73 7.83 11.13
N ALA A 245 13.29 7.62 12.38
CA ALA A 245 12.02 6.99 12.67
C ALA A 245 10.81 7.80 12.22
N GLU A 246 10.87 9.12 12.28
CA GLU A 246 9.84 10.00 11.74
C GLU A 246 9.78 9.94 10.21
N ARG A 247 10.93 9.94 9.52
CA ARG A 247 10.98 9.81 8.05
C ARG A 247 10.42 8.47 7.58
N ILE A 248 10.77 7.38 8.25
CA ILE A 248 10.22 6.05 7.98
C ILE A 248 8.71 6.01 8.25
N LEU A 249 8.24 6.60 9.36
CA LEU A 249 6.81 6.66 9.69
C LEU A 249 5.99 7.38 8.61
N GLN A 250 6.54 8.44 7.98
CA GLN A 250 5.84 9.21 6.93
C GLN A 250 5.55 8.40 5.65
N VAL A 251 6.34 7.37 5.37
CA VAL A 251 6.20 6.52 4.18
C VAL A 251 5.74 5.10 4.51
N ALA A 252 5.34 4.84 5.76
CA ALA A 252 4.98 3.51 6.22
C ALA A 252 3.66 3.02 5.56
N PRO A 253 3.63 1.82 4.97
CA PRO A 253 2.43 1.26 4.35
C PRO A 253 1.48 0.70 5.43
N THR A 254 0.70 1.57 6.07
CA THR A 254 -0.19 1.20 7.19
C THR A 254 -1.28 0.20 6.81
N ASP A 255 -1.59 0.07 5.51
CA ASP A 255 -2.53 -0.90 4.94
C ASP A 255 -1.94 -2.31 4.76
N ARG A 256 -0.61 -2.45 4.87
CA ARG A 256 0.11 -3.73 4.68
C ARG A 256 0.95 -4.05 5.93
N PRO A 257 0.33 -4.59 7.00
CA PRO A 257 0.99 -4.78 8.28
C PRO A 257 2.21 -5.71 8.22
N ASN A 258 2.16 -6.77 7.41
CA ASN A 258 3.26 -7.72 7.28
C ASN A 258 4.48 -7.08 6.60
N GLU A 259 4.29 -6.28 5.56
CA GLU A 259 5.37 -5.61 4.84
C GLU A 259 5.99 -4.47 5.64
N LEU A 260 5.17 -3.77 6.44
CA LEU A 260 5.63 -2.77 7.39
C LEU A 260 6.52 -3.41 8.48
N LEU A 261 6.14 -4.60 8.98
CA LEU A 261 6.84 -5.27 10.08
C LEU A 261 8.09 -6.05 9.62
N ALA A 262 8.16 -6.47 8.35
CA ALA A 262 9.23 -7.33 7.83
C ALA A 262 10.67 -6.82 8.08
N PRO A 263 11.01 -5.53 7.89
CA PRO A 263 12.36 -5.04 8.20
C PRO A 263 12.73 -5.19 9.68
N LEU A 264 11.77 -5.00 10.59
CA LEU A 264 12.00 -5.16 12.02
C LEU A 264 12.22 -6.65 12.38
N GLN A 265 11.46 -7.55 11.77
CA GLN A 265 11.62 -9.00 11.96
C GLN A 265 12.96 -9.50 11.42
N SER A 266 13.43 -8.96 10.30
CA SER A 266 14.78 -9.24 9.80
C SER A 266 15.84 -8.86 10.83
N LEU A 267 15.75 -7.65 11.42
CA LEU A 267 16.68 -7.22 12.47
C LEU A 267 16.56 -8.07 13.75
N ALA A 268 15.36 -8.51 14.11
CA ALA A 268 15.13 -9.41 15.23
C ALA A 268 15.86 -10.76 15.01
N SER A 269 15.74 -11.32 13.81
CA SER A 269 16.45 -12.53 13.40
C SER A 269 17.96 -12.33 13.42
N ASP A 270 18.47 -11.20 12.91
CA ASP A 270 19.89 -10.87 12.92
C ASP A 270 20.45 -10.77 14.35
N TYR A 271 19.66 -10.22 15.29
CA TYR A 271 20.03 -10.16 16.70
C TYR A 271 20.17 -11.56 17.31
N GLU A 272 19.22 -12.46 17.03
CA GLU A 272 19.26 -13.84 17.51
C GLU A 272 20.44 -14.60 16.92
N LYS A 273 20.69 -14.42 15.62
CA LYS A 273 21.83 -14.99 14.93
C LYS A 273 23.15 -14.53 15.55
N ALA A 274 23.33 -13.23 15.76
CA ALA A 274 24.50 -12.68 16.45
C ALA A 274 24.64 -13.24 17.88
N ARG A 275 23.52 -13.47 18.56
CA ARG A 275 23.48 -14.04 19.91
C ARG A 275 23.86 -15.52 19.97
N HIS A 276 23.49 -16.30 18.95
CA HIS A 276 23.77 -17.73 18.87
C HIS A 276 25.17 -18.03 18.31
N GLU A 277 25.61 -17.31 17.28
CA GLU A 277 26.83 -17.62 16.54
C GLU A 277 28.08 -16.98 17.16
N MET A 278 27.95 -15.82 17.80
CA MET A 278 29.11 -15.10 18.35
C MET A 278 29.34 -15.44 19.83
N PRO A 279 30.59 -15.67 20.25
CA PRO A 279 30.92 -15.88 21.65
C PRO A 279 30.60 -14.61 22.47
N PRO A 280 30.29 -14.74 23.77
CA PRO A 280 30.13 -13.59 24.65
C PRO A 280 31.38 -12.69 24.66
N GLY A 281 31.18 -11.38 24.49
CA GLY A 281 32.26 -10.38 24.48
C GLY A 281 31.89 -9.09 23.75
N ASP A 282 32.80 -8.12 23.74
CA ASP A 282 32.55 -6.76 23.24
C ASP A 282 32.18 -6.71 21.76
N SER A 283 32.76 -7.59 20.94
CA SER A 283 32.44 -7.68 19.51
C SER A 283 30.98 -8.07 19.28
N ARG A 284 30.48 -9.04 20.07
CA ARG A 284 29.06 -9.43 20.02
C ARG A 284 28.17 -8.31 20.56
N THR A 285 28.54 -7.67 21.66
CA THR A 285 27.78 -6.54 22.24
C THR A 285 27.68 -5.38 21.27
N ARG A 286 28.78 -5.02 20.58
CA ARG A 286 28.75 -4.02 19.49
C ARG A 286 27.78 -4.40 18.39
N LYS A 287 27.84 -5.64 17.89
CA LYS A 287 26.93 -6.09 16.82
C LYS A 287 25.46 -6.02 17.24
N MET A 288 25.14 -6.46 18.46
CA MET A 288 23.77 -6.35 18.99
C MET A 288 23.34 -4.89 19.17
N ALA A 289 24.25 -4.00 19.56
CA ALA A 289 23.98 -2.58 19.69
C ALA A 289 23.79 -1.86 18.34
N GLU A 290 24.52 -2.26 17.30
CA GLU A 290 24.28 -1.82 15.92
C GLU A 290 22.87 -2.23 15.46
N ILE A 291 22.49 -3.48 15.70
CA ILE A 291 21.15 -4.00 15.35
C ILE A 291 20.06 -3.23 16.13
N ALA A 292 20.26 -3.01 17.43
CA ALA A 292 19.33 -2.22 18.23
C ALA A 292 19.23 -0.76 17.74
N SER A 293 20.35 -0.16 17.29
CA SER A 293 20.33 1.17 16.68
C SER A 293 19.50 1.19 15.40
N SER A 294 19.59 0.14 14.56
CA SER A 294 18.73 -0.03 13.39
C SER A 294 17.25 -0.19 13.76
N MET A 295 16.94 -0.97 14.81
CA MET A 295 15.57 -1.12 15.31
C MET A 295 14.97 0.21 15.78
N LYS A 296 15.77 1.10 16.40
CA LYS A 296 15.32 2.43 16.83
C LYS A 296 14.75 3.25 15.66
N LYS A 297 15.32 3.10 14.46
CA LYS A 297 14.85 3.81 13.25
C LYS A 297 13.51 3.29 12.74
N LEU A 298 13.12 2.07 13.07
CA LEU A 298 11.81 1.51 12.70
C LEU A 298 10.76 1.66 13.81
N ALA A 299 11.18 2.10 15.00
CA ALA A 299 10.38 2.02 16.22
C ALA A 299 9.04 2.76 16.16
N LEU A 300 9.00 3.95 15.53
CA LEU A 300 7.75 4.72 15.45
C LEU A 300 6.74 4.09 14.49
N ALA A 301 7.19 3.62 13.32
CA ALA A 301 6.32 2.96 12.34
C ALA A 301 5.77 1.63 12.87
N THR A 302 6.56 0.90 13.65
CA THR A 302 6.20 -0.43 14.16
C THR A 302 5.56 -0.42 15.55
N ALA A 303 5.41 0.75 16.18
CA ALA A 303 4.80 0.88 17.50
C ALA A 303 3.41 0.22 17.65
N PRO A 304 2.51 0.24 16.65
CA PRO A 304 1.22 -0.45 16.74
C PRO A 304 1.32 -1.98 16.98
N PHE A 305 2.48 -2.59 16.70
CA PHE A 305 2.69 -4.03 16.84
C PHE A 305 3.19 -4.45 18.23
N LEU A 306 3.31 -3.53 19.19
CA LEU A 306 3.73 -3.81 20.57
C LEU A 306 2.99 -4.99 21.22
N PRO A 307 1.65 -5.11 21.16
CA PRO A 307 0.95 -6.25 21.78
C PRO A 307 1.38 -7.61 21.24
N GLN A 308 1.71 -7.70 19.95
CA GLN A 308 2.20 -8.91 19.31
C GLN A 308 3.66 -9.18 19.68
N LEU A 309 4.54 -8.17 19.53
CA LEU A 309 5.98 -8.31 19.77
C LEU A 309 6.30 -8.66 21.24
N THR A 310 5.52 -8.12 22.17
CA THR A 310 5.71 -8.37 23.62
C THR A 310 5.37 -9.80 24.05
N GLN A 311 4.53 -10.49 23.28
CA GLN A 311 4.10 -11.88 23.51
C GLN A 311 4.90 -12.88 22.65
N SER A 312 5.82 -12.40 21.81
CA SER A 312 6.55 -13.25 20.89
C SER A 312 7.50 -14.22 21.60
N PRO A 313 7.61 -15.48 21.13
CA PRO A 313 8.64 -16.40 21.59
C PRO A 313 10.05 -15.97 21.17
N SER A 314 10.19 -15.11 20.15
CA SER A 314 11.47 -14.61 19.64
C SER A 314 12.11 -13.59 20.61
N PRO A 315 13.33 -13.86 21.14
CA PRO A 315 14.09 -12.87 21.89
C PRO A 315 14.38 -11.58 21.10
N GLY A 316 14.53 -11.68 19.78
CA GLY A 316 14.74 -10.52 18.91
C GLY A 316 13.51 -9.63 18.81
N GLU A 317 12.32 -10.21 18.65
CA GLU A 317 11.06 -9.45 18.61
C GLU A 317 10.74 -8.83 19.97
N ARG A 318 11.02 -9.52 21.07
CA ARG A 318 10.91 -8.92 22.43
C ARG A 318 11.90 -7.78 22.62
N LEU A 319 13.14 -7.90 22.14
CA LEU A 319 14.08 -6.77 22.13
C LEU A 319 13.52 -5.60 21.31
N ALA A 320 12.96 -5.85 20.14
CA ALA A 320 12.34 -4.82 19.32
C ALA A 320 11.22 -4.09 20.07
N ALA A 321 10.37 -4.80 20.82
CA ALA A 321 9.38 -4.18 21.69
C ALA A 321 10.00 -3.27 22.78
N VAL A 322 11.12 -3.68 23.41
CA VAL A 322 11.87 -2.82 24.34
C VAL A 322 12.35 -1.55 23.64
N ILE A 323 12.90 -1.67 22.43
CA ILE A 323 13.39 -0.53 21.64
C ILE A 323 12.26 0.42 21.22
N ILE A 324 11.09 -0.11 20.87
CA ILE A 324 9.89 0.69 20.64
C ILE A 324 9.53 1.48 21.89
N LEU A 325 9.52 0.86 23.07
CA LEU A 325 9.20 1.51 24.34
C LEU A 325 10.25 2.55 24.79
N GLN A 326 11.51 2.44 24.34
CA GLN A 326 12.50 3.52 24.49
C GLN A 326 12.15 4.75 23.65
N MET A 327 11.56 4.54 22.46
CA MET A 327 11.21 5.61 21.54
C MET A 327 9.85 6.24 21.87
N LYS A 328 8.86 5.41 22.18
CA LYS A 328 7.48 5.78 22.51
C LYS A 328 7.03 4.96 23.71
N PHE A 329 7.30 5.48 24.90
CA PHE A 329 6.99 4.81 26.16
C PHE A 329 5.49 4.69 26.39
N ASP A 330 5.04 3.52 26.87
CA ASP A 330 3.67 3.27 27.30
C ASP A 330 3.68 2.65 28.72
N PRO A 331 3.08 3.33 29.72
CA PRO A 331 3.05 2.87 31.12
C PRO A 331 2.37 1.52 31.35
N VAL A 332 1.58 1.01 30.40
CA VAL A 332 0.99 -0.34 30.50
C VAL A 332 2.07 -1.42 30.55
N TYR A 333 3.22 -1.18 29.93
CA TYR A 333 4.32 -2.14 29.81
C TYR A 333 5.41 -2.02 30.89
N ILE A 334 5.20 -1.25 31.96
CA ILE A 334 6.18 -1.10 33.06
C ILE A 334 6.58 -2.46 33.65
N GLU A 335 5.59 -3.29 34.01
CA GLU A 335 5.83 -4.63 34.59
C GLU A 335 6.53 -5.55 33.58
N TRP A 336 6.14 -5.47 32.30
CA TRP A 336 6.73 -6.28 31.24
C TRP A 336 8.20 -5.90 30.99
N LEU A 337 8.53 -4.60 31.00
CA LEU A 337 9.91 -4.12 30.95
C LEU A 337 10.71 -4.57 32.17
N ALA A 338 10.14 -4.44 33.38
CA ALA A 338 10.80 -4.87 34.61
C ALA A 338 11.10 -6.38 34.60
N ASN A 339 10.19 -7.21 34.09
CA ASN A 339 10.41 -8.66 34.00
C ASN A 339 11.61 -9.04 33.10
N ARG A 340 11.96 -8.21 32.10
CA ARG A 340 13.17 -8.44 31.28
C ARG A 340 14.47 -8.43 32.09
N LEU A 341 14.50 -7.78 33.26
CA LEU A 341 15.69 -7.74 34.12
C LEU A 341 16.02 -9.11 34.72
N PHE A 342 15.08 -10.05 34.81
CA PHE A 342 15.36 -11.40 35.29
C PHE A 342 15.15 -12.48 34.22
N GLU A 343 14.21 -12.28 33.29
CA GLU A 343 13.97 -13.25 32.21
C GLU A 343 15.04 -13.16 31.11
N GLU A 344 15.54 -11.95 30.82
CA GLU A 344 16.54 -11.72 29.77
C GLU A 344 17.67 -10.76 30.24
N PRO A 345 18.36 -11.10 31.35
CA PRO A 345 19.20 -10.19 32.15
C PRO A 345 20.49 -9.71 31.45
N ALA A 346 20.73 -10.09 30.19
CA ALA A 346 21.90 -9.64 29.45
C ALA A 346 21.56 -8.32 28.71
N PHE A 347 21.83 -8.29 27.41
CA PHE A 347 21.62 -7.12 26.56
C PHE A 347 20.18 -6.57 26.61
N ALA A 348 19.17 -7.43 26.53
CA ALA A 348 17.76 -7.01 26.55
C ALA A 348 17.35 -6.38 27.90
N GLY A 349 17.76 -6.99 29.02
CA GLY A 349 17.54 -6.45 30.36
C GLY A 349 18.18 -5.06 30.55
N TYR A 350 19.40 -4.86 30.03
CA TYR A 350 20.04 -3.53 30.03
C TYR A 350 19.24 -2.50 29.21
N GLN A 351 18.74 -2.87 28.02
CA GLN A 351 17.89 -1.97 27.22
C GLN A 351 16.56 -1.66 27.92
N ALA A 352 15.98 -2.62 28.63
CA ALA A 352 14.75 -2.43 29.40
C ALA A 352 14.96 -1.52 30.62
N ALA A 353 16.04 -1.74 31.39
CA ALA A 353 16.44 -0.86 32.47
C ALA A 353 16.70 0.58 31.97
N SER A 354 17.33 0.72 30.80
CA SER A 354 17.55 2.02 30.16
C SER A 354 16.23 2.74 29.85
N ALA A 355 15.22 2.03 29.33
CA ALA A 355 13.91 2.58 29.04
C ALA A 355 13.21 3.09 30.32
N LEU A 356 13.24 2.29 31.39
CA LEU A 356 12.64 2.63 32.68
C LEU A 356 13.33 3.83 33.34
N LEU A 357 14.66 3.82 33.43
CA LEU A 357 15.43 4.92 34.03
C LEU A 357 15.21 6.23 33.26
N THR A 358 15.22 6.19 31.93
CA THR A 358 14.97 7.37 31.10
C THR A 358 13.55 7.92 31.30
N ARG A 359 12.56 7.04 31.48
CA ARG A 359 11.18 7.46 31.77
C ARG A 359 11.09 8.17 33.12
N MET A 360 11.77 7.68 34.15
CA MET A 360 11.73 8.26 35.50
C MET A 360 12.15 9.74 35.54
N ALA A 361 13.04 10.15 34.63
CA ALA A 361 13.52 11.53 34.52
C ALA A 361 12.44 12.53 34.06
N VAL A 362 11.34 12.05 33.45
CA VAL A 362 10.33 12.92 32.82
C VAL A 362 8.90 12.73 33.35
N VAL A 363 8.69 11.88 34.36
CA VAL A 363 7.36 11.55 34.91
C VAL A 363 7.15 12.02 36.34
N GLY A 364 5.89 12.07 36.76
CA GLY A 364 5.51 12.37 38.14
C GLY A 364 5.71 11.20 39.11
N ASP A 365 5.57 11.48 40.41
CA ASP A 365 5.81 10.52 41.49
C ASP A 365 5.01 9.21 41.40
N PRO A 366 3.71 9.20 41.02
CA PRO A 366 2.95 7.95 40.97
C PRO A 366 3.55 6.93 39.99
N GLU A 367 4.00 7.39 38.82
CA GLU A 367 4.61 6.51 37.81
C GLU A 367 6.04 6.12 38.22
N ARG A 368 6.82 7.03 38.83
CA ARG A 368 8.14 6.68 39.41
C ARG A 368 8.03 5.57 40.44
N GLN A 369 7.07 5.67 41.37
CA GLN A 369 6.87 4.64 42.39
C GLN A 369 6.43 3.30 41.79
N ARG A 370 5.60 3.32 40.74
CA ARG A 370 5.23 2.11 40.01
C ARG A 370 6.43 1.46 39.33
N ILE A 371 7.33 2.25 38.73
CA ILE A 371 8.57 1.72 38.14
C ILE A 371 9.45 1.10 39.23
N LYS A 372 9.66 1.79 40.37
CA LYS A 372 10.42 1.25 41.51
C LYS A 372 9.84 -0.06 42.01
N SER A 373 8.52 -0.14 42.22
CA SER A 373 7.86 -1.35 42.71
C SER A 373 8.01 -2.51 41.74
N ALA A 374 7.85 -2.26 40.43
CA ALA A 374 7.99 -3.28 39.40
C ALA A 374 9.43 -3.82 39.34
N VAL A 375 10.43 -2.93 39.36
CA VAL A 375 11.85 -3.31 39.35
C VAL A 375 12.22 -4.06 40.63
N ALA A 376 11.77 -3.60 41.81
CA ALA A 376 12.00 -4.31 43.07
C ALA A 376 11.39 -5.73 43.06
N ALA A 377 10.18 -5.89 42.53
CA ALA A 377 9.54 -7.19 42.39
C ALA A 377 10.30 -8.13 41.44
N ALA A 378 10.78 -7.62 40.30
CA ALA A 378 11.60 -8.36 39.36
C ALA A 378 12.94 -8.80 39.97
N MET A 379 13.59 -7.93 40.74
CA MET A 379 14.84 -8.25 41.44
C MET A 379 14.66 -9.28 42.54
N LYS A 380 13.56 -9.21 43.28
CA LYS A 380 13.20 -10.24 44.27
C LYS A 380 13.06 -11.61 43.61
N LYS A 381 12.28 -11.71 42.52
CA LYS A 381 12.13 -12.97 41.77
C LYS A 381 13.47 -13.53 41.29
N ARG A 382 14.38 -12.66 40.84
CA ARG A 382 15.72 -13.08 40.43
C ARG A 382 16.52 -13.69 41.59
N SER A 383 16.48 -13.03 42.76
CA SER A 383 17.13 -13.52 43.97
C SER A 383 16.57 -14.89 44.39
N ASP A 384 15.25 -15.05 44.33
CA ASP A 384 14.57 -16.31 44.66
C ASP A 384 14.99 -17.45 43.71
N LEU A 385 15.37 -17.13 42.47
CA LEU A 385 15.89 -18.07 41.47
C LEU A 385 17.40 -18.36 41.58
N GLY A 386 18.11 -17.73 42.53
CA GLY A 386 19.55 -17.95 42.74
C GLY A 386 20.45 -17.46 41.58
N LEU A 387 19.96 -16.54 40.74
CA LEU A 387 20.72 -16.04 39.59
C LEU A 387 21.68 -14.91 40.01
N GLU A 388 22.98 -15.21 40.11
CA GLU A 388 24.04 -14.22 40.44
C GLU A 388 24.03 -12.99 39.53
N SER A 389 24.36 -11.83 40.10
CA SER A 389 24.32 -10.53 39.40
C SER A 389 25.52 -10.39 38.45
N LYS A 390 25.27 -10.11 37.16
CA LYS A 390 26.31 -9.70 36.22
C LYS A 390 26.39 -8.18 36.21
N GLU A 391 27.61 -7.65 36.31
CA GLU A 391 27.94 -6.29 36.78
C GLU A 391 27.34 -5.12 35.97
N GLY A 392 26.98 -5.31 34.69
CA GLY A 392 26.70 -4.18 33.79
C GLY A 392 25.46 -3.33 34.12
N TRP A 393 24.28 -3.92 34.32
CA TRP A 393 23.05 -3.14 34.57
C TRP A 393 22.73 -2.95 36.05
N ASN A 394 23.47 -3.60 36.96
CA ASN A 394 23.32 -3.42 38.41
C ASN A 394 23.37 -1.94 38.78
N SER A 395 24.22 -1.17 38.08
CA SER A 395 24.31 0.29 38.20
C SER A 395 23.01 1.00 37.81
N LEU A 396 22.40 0.68 36.66
CA LEU A 396 21.13 1.28 36.24
C LEU A 396 19.99 0.92 37.21
N VAL A 397 19.98 -0.31 37.73
CA VAL A 397 18.96 -0.71 38.70
C VAL A 397 19.17 -0.02 40.04
N ALA A 398 20.41 0.17 40.49
CA ALA A 398 20.69 0.99 41.67
C ALA A 398 20.19 2.44 41.47
N GLN A 399 20.49 3.05 40.32
CA GLN A 399 20.01 4.40 39.97
C GLN A 399 18.47 4.47 39.96
N ILE A 400 17.77 3.46 39.44
CA ILE A 400 16.31 3.38 39.49
C ILE A 400 15.79 3.34 40.92
N MET A 401 16.46 2.62 41.82
CA MET A 401 16.02 2.53 43.22
C MET A 401 16.26 3.85 43.98
N GLU A 402 17.32 4.57 43.64
CA GLU A 402 17.71 5.85 44.25
C GLU A 402 16.86 7.05 43.78
N ALA A 403 16.52 7.12 42.48
CA ALA A 403 15.79 8.24 41.86
C ALA A 403 14.29 8.21 42.18
#